data_AF-A0A838TR39-F1
#
_entry.id   AF-A0A838TR39-F1
#
_cell.length_a   1.000
_cell.length_b   1.000
_cell.length_c   1.000
_cell.angle_alpha   90.00
_cell.angle_beta   90.00
_cell.angle_gamma   90.00
#
_symmetry.space_group_name_H-M   'P 1'
#
loop_
_entity.id
_entity.type
_entity.pdbx_description
1 polymer ?
#
loop_
_entity_poly.entity_id
_entity_poly.type
_entity_poly.pdbx_seq_one_letter_code
_entity_poly.pdbx_strand_id
1 'polypeptide(L)' 'VNKSGVGNYFNGFAPDATVADGVDKDFGDVTESSLASAIKYITTGTYQAERTYQELPQVTSGNLELDEPSFKGTIGKRK' A
#
# COMPACT_ATOMS: atom_id res chain seq x y z
N VAL A 1 -20.45 -22.55 4.41
CA VAL A 1 -19.52 -22.93 5.49
C VAL A 1 -18.45 -23.87 4.92
N ASN A 2 -17.19 -23.75 5.34
CA ASN A 2 -16.11 -24.65 4.95
C ASN A 2 -16.25 -26.02 5.64
N LYS A 3 -15.30 -26.93 5.41
CA LYS A 3 -15.32 -28.29 6.00
C LYS A 3 -15.38 -28.27 7.54
N SER A 4 -14.83 -27.23 8.18
CA SER A 4 -14.81 -27.03 9.62
C SER A 4 -16.06 -26.31 10.15
N GLY A 5 -17.07 -26.07 9.31
CA GLY A 5 -18.29 -25.34 9.70
C GLY A 5 -18.11 -23.81 9.79
N VAL A 6 -16.96 -23.28 9.37
CA VAL A 6 -16.63 -21.84 9.46
C VAL A 6 -17.08 -21.13 8.19
N GLY A 7 -17.70 -19.97 8.33
CA GLY A 7 -18.19 -19.16 7.20
C GLY A 7 -18.31 -17.67 7.50
N ASN A 8 -17.83 -17.24 8.66
CA ASN A 8 -17.91 -15.88 9.17
C ASN A 8 -16.76 -14.99 8.65
N TYR A 9 -16.58 -14.95 7.32
CA TYR A 9 -15.52 -14.17 6.66
C TYR A 9 -15.90 -12.71 6.36
N PHE A 10 -17.00 -12.22 6.95
CA PHE A 10 -17.55 -10.88 6.68
C PHE A 10 -16.58 -9.74 7.02
N ASN A 11 -15.64 -9.98 7.94
CA ASN A 11 -14.63 -9.01 8.33
C ASN A 11 -13.32 -9.14 7.53
N GLY A 12 -13.28 -10.03 6.53
CA GLY A 12 -12.07 -10.39 5.79
C GLY A 12 -11.16 -11.36 6.55
N PHE A 13 -9.98 -11.59 5.98
CA PHE A 13 -8.91 -12.38 6.59
C PHE A 13 -7.76 -11.46 6.98
N ALA A 14 -7.20 -11.67 8.18
CA ALA A 14 -5.93 -11.05 8.53
C ALA A 14 -4.82 -11.71 7.70
N PRO A 15 -4.02 -10.94 6.94
CA PRO A 15 -2.89 -11.49 6.22
C PRO A 15 -1.77 -11.87 7.20
N ASP A 16 -1.05 -12.96 6.89
CA ASP A 16 0.14 -13.35 7.67
C ASP A 16 1.31 -12.36 7.48
N ALA A 17 1.35 -11.70 6.33
CA ALA A 17 2.30 -10.65 6.01
C ALA A 17 1.67 -9.61 5.08
N THR A 18 1.93 -8.34 5.39
CA THR A 18 1.51 -7.15 4.64
C THR A 18 2.65 -6.72 3.72
N VAL A 19 2.40 -6.77 2.42
CA VAL A 19 3.34 -6.36 1.37
C VAL A 19 2.60 -5.45 0.40
N ALA A 20 3.27 -4.40 -0.08
CA ALA A 20 2.71 -3.51 -1.08
C ALA A 20 2.42 -4.26 -2.38
N ASP A 21 1.30 -3.93 -3.02
CA ASP A 21 0.94 -4.47 -4.33
C ASP A 21 1.79 -3.84 -5.43
N GLY A 22 2.38 -4.65 -6.30
CA GLY A 22 3.17 -4.17 -7.43
C GLY A 22 2.29 -3.86 -8.64
N VAL A 23 1.42 -2.86 -8.49
CA VAL A 23 0.46 -2.40 -9.53
C VAL A 23 1.13 -1.88 -10.80
N ASP A 24 2.45 -1.71 -10.79
CA ASP A 24 3.30 -1.30 -11.89
C ASP A 24 3.89 -2.47 -12.68
N LYS A 25 3.59 -3.72 -12.30
CA LYS A 25 4.09 -4.94 -12.95
C LYS A 25 2.99 -5.76 -13.61
N ASP A 26 3.39 -6.51 -14.64
CA ASP A 26 2.51 -7.46 -15.31
C ASP A 26 2.19 -8.66 -14.42
N PHE A 27 1.03 -9.27 -14.63
CA PHE A 27 0.65 -10.50 -13.95
C PHE A 27 1.68 -11.61 -14.18
N GLY A 28 2.18 -12.19 -13.10
CA GLY A 28 3.15 -13.28 -13.14
C GLY A 28 4.61 -12.85 -13.23
N ASP A 29 4.91 -11.54 -13.24
CA ASP A 29 6.28 -11.05 -13.06
C ASP A 29 6.78 -11.44 -11.66
N VAL A 30 7.77 -12.34 -11.61
CA VAL A 30 8.37 -12.82 -10.34
C VAL A 30 9.08 -11.73 -9.53
N THR A 31 9.25 -10.55 -10.12
CA THR A 31 9.82 -9.37 -9.46
C THR A 31 8.75 -8.41 -8.91
N GLU A 32 7.47 -8.68 -9.13
CA GLU A 32 6.34 -8.01 -8.47
C GLU A 32 6.41 -8.25 -6.95
N SER A 33 6.11 -7.24 -6.13
CA SER A 33 6.42 -7.25 -4.70
C SER A 33 5.67 -8.33 -3.92
N SER A 34 4.38 -8.52 -4.15
CA SER A 34 3.54 -9.50 -3.46
C SER A 34 3.92 -10.93 -3.84
N LEU A 35 4.09 -11.21 -5.13
CA LEU A 35 4.48 -12.50 -5.69
C LEU A 35 5.92 -12.86 -5.31
N ALA A 36 6.86 -11.91 -5.41
CA ALA A 36 8.23 -12.12 -4.98
C ALA A 36 8.30 -12.47 -3.49
N SER A 37 7.50 -11.80 -2.65
CA SER A 37 7.41 -12.10 -1.22
C SER A 37 6.86 -13.51 -0.96
N ALA A 38 5.81 -13.91 -1.67
CA ALA A 38 5.26 -15.27 -1.58
C ALA A 38 6.27 -16.33 -2.00
N ILE A 39 6.96 -16.14 -3.13
CA ILE A 39 8.02 -17.06 -3.62
C ILE A 39 9.15 -17.15 -2.59
N LYS A 40 9.56 -16.03 -2.01
CA LYS A 40 10.58 -16.00 -0.97
C LYS A 40 10.14 -16.75 0.29
N TYR A 41 8.89 -16.57 0.72
CA TYR A 41 8.35 -17.31 1.86
C TYR A 41 8.32 -18.82 1.59
N ILE A 42 7.88 -19.25 0.41
CA ILE A 42 7.88 -20.67 0.02
C ILE A 42 9.30 -21.27 0.06
N THR A 43 10.31 -20.50 -0.35
CA THR A 43 11.69 -21.00 -0.45
C THR A 43 12.49 -20.90 0.86
N THR A 44 12.16 -19.94 1.73
CA THR A 44 12.96 -19.66 2.95
C THR A 44 12.20 -19.85 4.27
N GLY A 45 10.87 -19.96 4.22
CA GLY A 45 9.99 -19.99 5.39
C GLY A 45 9.84 -18.66 6.12
N THR A 46 10.34 -17.55 5.55
CA THR A 46 10.31 -16.23 6.19
C THR A 46 9.82 -15.14 5.24
N TYR A 47 8.94 -14.28 5.73
CA TYR A 47 8.62 -13.02 5.05
C TYR A 47 9.72 -12.01 5.32
N GLN A 48 9.95 -11.11 4.37
CA GLN A 48 10.79 -9.94 4.66
C GLN A 48 10.06 -9.05 5.65
N ALA A 49 10.79 -8.55 6.65
CA ALA A 49 10.28 -7.50 7.51
C ALA A 49 9.74 -6.36 6.65
N GLU A 50 8.59 -5.81 7.04
CA GLU A 50 7.98 -4.68 6.36
C GLU A 50 9.05 -3.62 6.11
N ARG A 51 9.24 -3.25 4.84
CA ARG A 51 10.01 -2.06 4.55
C ARG A 51 9.16 -0.90 5.03
N THR A 52 9.55 -0.27 6.13
CA THR A 52 9.00 1.02 6.51
C THR A 52 9.11 1.93 5.30
N TYR A 53 7.96 2.32 4.75
CA TYR A 53 7.92 3.28 3.66
C TYR A 53 8.64 4.54 4.13
N GLN A 54 9.76 4.86 3.48
CA GLN A 54 10.46 6.13 3.68
C GLN A 54 10.07 7.02 2.52
N GLU A 55 9.23 8.02 2.80
CA GLU A 55 8.94 9.06 1.82
C GLU A 55 10.23 9.75 1.38
N LEU A 56 10.32 10.04 0.08
CA LEU A 56 11.36 10.92 -0.41
C LEU A 56 11.18 12.31 0.25
N PRO A 57 12.27 12.98 0.69
CA PRO A 57 12.18 14.29 1.36
C PRO A 57 11.40 15.36 0.57
N GLN A 58 11.39 15.23 -0.76
CA GLN A 58 10.67 16.12 -1.68
C GLN A 58 9.15 15.96 -1.58
N VAL A 59 8.65 14.73 -1.38
CA VAL A 59 7.22 14.43 -1.24
C VAL A 59 6.72 14.93 0.11
N THR A 60 7.46 14.67 1.18
CA THR A 60 7.13 15.16 2.52
C THR A 60 7.09 16.70 2.56
N SER A 61 8.03 17.37 1.90
CA SER A 61 8.05 18.84 1.83
C SER A 61 6.84 19.41 1.06
N GLY A 62 6.47 18.77 -0.06
CA GLY A 62 5.32 19.18 -0.86
C GLY A 62 3.99 18.93 -0.15
N ASN A 63 3.83 17.79 0.51
CA ASN A 63 2.62 17.48 1.29
C ASN A 63 2.46 18.46 2.46
N LEU A 64 3.56 18.83 3.13
CA LEU A 64 3.54 19.84 4.18
C LEU A 64 3.04 21.19 3.65
N GLU A 65 3.49 21.63 2.48
CA GLU A 65 3.03 22.88 1.84
C GLU A 65 1.55 22.81 1.41
N LEU A 66 1.07 21.63 1.01
CA LEU A 66 -0.33 21.41 0.61
C LEU A 66 -1.29 21.27 1.79
N ASP A 67 -0.80 20.77 2.93
CA ASP A 67 -1.55 20.65 4.19
C ASP A 67 -1.71 21.99 4.92
N GLU A 68 -0.88 23.00 4.59
CA GLU A 68 -1.06 24.34 5.13
C GLU A 68 -2.43 24.92 4.72
N PRO A 69 -3.25 25.42 5.67
CA PRO A 69 -4.55 26.00 5.38
C PRO A 69 -4.39 27.33 4.63
N SER A 70 -4.14 27.26 3.32
CA SER A 70 -3.97 28.43 2.47
C SER A 70 -5.28 28.77 1.74
N PHE A 71 -5.91 29.85 2.16
CA PHE A 71 -7.05 30.41 1.44
C PHE A 71 -6.55 31.14 0.18
N LYS A 72 -6.67 30.50 -0.99
CA LYS A 72 -6.53 31.19 -2.29
C LYS A 72 -7.76 32.09 -2.49
N GLY A 73 -7.65 33.35 -2.06
CA GLY A 73 -8.73 34.33 -2.12
C GLY A 73 -9.37 34.50 -3.49
N THR A 74 -10.62 34.99 -3.48
CA THR A 74 -11.52 35.16 -4.62
C THR A 74 -10.97 36.12 -5.69
N ILE A 75 -11.17 35.78 -6.98
CA ILE A 75 -10.86 36.65 -8.13
C ILE A 75 -11.70 37.93 -8.05
N GLY A 76 -11.03 39.08 -7.98
CA GLY A 76 -11.65 40.38 -7.72
C GLY A 76 -12.27 41.07 -8.96
N LYS A 77 -13.55 41.45 -8.78
CA LYS A 77 -14.36 42.54 -9.35
C LYS A 77 -14.63 42.56 -10.87
N ARG A 78 -15.91 42.32 -11.21
CA ARG A 78 -16.53 42.77 -12.47
C ARG A 78 -16.50 44.31 -12.53
N LYS A 79 -15.97 44.88 -13.61
CA LYS A 79 -16.31 46.23 -14.05
C LYS A 79 -17.55 46.17 -14.94
#